data_AF-A0A412G043-F1
#
_entry.id   AF-A0A412G043-F1
#
_cell.length_a   1.000
_cell.length_b   1.000
_cell.length_c   1.000
_cell.angle_alpha   90.00
_cell.angle_beta   90.00
_cell.angle_gamma   90.00
#
_symmetry.space_group_name_H-M   'P 1'
#
loop_
_entity.id
_entity.type
_entity.pdbx_description
1 polymer ?
#
loop_
_entity_poly.entity_id
_entity_poly.type
_entity_poly.pdbx_seq_one_letter_code
_entity_poly.pdbx_strand_id
1 'polypeptide(L)'
;MDKNIASAMLLRLNKQDQIEALKSIGFTTVNENTPASDIAKYMQWSGTLLDLSLATLRIEDGEQVFFTASEWNSMSANNRSKYIRIGIRLRAECHQFIIAKSDCVDAGGNKTFKWGGYGTDLRGLKNYGSGNQGLYDTFDGKENTDVIIETLAGVKDTQGTVGAPAAEVARAYKACTLESDGIEDTTVWNLPALGELMLMAKYKTEINELITSMFGNQSIFTNDWYWSSTEYDASSSWSVSFSGGSVYAHYRQNAYRVRPLAAINTLSL
;
A
#
# COMPACT_ATOMS: atom_id res chain seq x y z
N MET A 1 25.76 -24.39 38.94
CA MET A 1 25.46 -23.12 38.25
C MET A 1 24.50 -22.35 39.12
N ASP A 2 24.81 -21.09 39.45
CA ASP A 2 23.89 -20.23 40.21
C ASP A 2 22.58 -20.09 39.44
N LYS A 3 21.43 -20.20 40.14
CA LYS A 3 20.09 -20.09 39.55
C LYS A 3 19.93 -18.76 38.80
N ASN A 4 20.55 -17.69 39.28
CA ASN A 4 20.49 -16.38 38.63
C ASN A 4 21.24 -16.36 37.30
N ILE A 5 22.39 -17.04 37.22
CA ILE A 5 23.17 -17.18 35.97
C ILE A 5 22.40 -18.01 34.96
N ALA A 6 21.79 -19.12 35.38
CA ALA A 6 20.98 -19.96 34.50
C ALA A 6 19.76 -19.19 33.94
N SER A 7 19.04 -18.44 34.77
CA SER A 7 17.92 -17.61 34.35
C SER A 7 18.33 -16.50 33.37
N ALA A 8 19.47 -15.85 33.60
CA ALA A 8 19.98 -14.83 32.69
C ALA A 8 20.38 -15.41 31.32
N MET A 9 20.99 -16.61 31.30
CA MET A 9 21.32 -17.30 30.05
C MET A 9 20.06 -17.66 29.25
N LEU A 10 19.03 -18.20 29.91
CA LEU A 10 17.75 -18.52 29.27
C LEU A 10 17.07 -17.29 28.67
N LEU A 11 17.06 -16.17 29.39
CA LEU A 11 16.48 -14.92 28.87
C LEU A 11 17.22 -14.43 27.62
N ARG A 12 18.54 -14.58 27.59
CA ARG A 12 19.37 -14.18 26.43
C ARG A 12 19.10 -15.08 25.23
N LEU A 13 18.99 -16.40 25.42
CA LEU A 13 18.65 -17.36 24.36
C LEU A 13 17.26 -17.06 23.79
N ASN A 14 16.25 -16.89 24.65
CA ASN A 14 14.89 -16.54 24.20
C ASN A 14 14.86 -15.25 23.38
N LYS A 15 15.66 -14.24 23.75
CA LYS A 15 15.77 -13.00 22.98
C LYS A 15 16.43 -13.25 21.62
N GLN A 16 17.46 -14.09 21.54
CA GLN A 16 18.11 -14.45 20.28
C GLN A 16 17.11 -15.15 19.34
N ASP A 17 16.36 -16.13 19.84
CA ASP A 17 15.34 -16.84 19.06
C ASP A 17 14.25 -15.88 18.52
N GLN A 18 13.82 -14.92 19.35
CA GLN A 18 12.88 -13.87 18.92
C GLN A 18 13.45 -12.99 17.80
N ILE A 19 14.71 -12.58 17.92
CA ILE A 19 15.40 -11.78 16.90
C ILE A 19 15.51 -12.57 15.59
N GLU A 20 15.87 -13.85 15.65
CA GLU A 20 15.99 -14.72 14.48
C GLU A 20 14.64 -14.92 13.79
N ALA A 21 13.57 -15.17 14.57
CA ALA A 21 12.21 -15.27 14.04
C ALA A 21 11.78 -13.97 13.32
N LEU A 22 11.99 -12.81 13.95
CA LEU A 22 11.66 -11.52 13.34
C LEU A 22 12.47 -11.23 12.07
N LYS A 23 13.76 -11.59 12.05
CA LYS A 23 14.59 -11.47 10.84
C LYS A 23 14.09 -12.36 9.71
N SER A 24 13.64 -13.59 10.02
CA SER A 24 13.16 -14.54 9.01
C SER A 24 11.93 -14.06 8.25
N ILE A 25 11.14 -13.16 8.85
CA ILE A 25 9.95 -12.54 8.25
C ILE A 25 10.19 -11.12 7.73
N GLY A 26 11.47 -10.71 7.61
CA GLY A 26 11.86 -9.47 6.92
C GLY A 26 12.31 -8.31 7.81
N PHE A 27 12.19 -8.39 9.14
CA PHE A 27 12.67 -7.34 10.06
C PHE A 27 14.19 -7.42 10.27
N THR A 28 14.94 -7.17 9.20
CA THR A 28 16.40 -7.36 9.15
C THR A 28 17.20 -6.43 10.07
N THR A 29 16.62 -5.32 10.51
CA THR A 29 17.24 -4.32 11.39
C THR A 29 17.22 -4.71 12.88
N VAL A 30 16.37 -5.68 13.26
CA VAL A 30 16.23 -6.16 14.64
C VAL A 30 17.52 -6.86 15.08
N ASN A 31 18.02 -6.56 16.27
CA ASN A 31 19.27 -7.11 16.77
C ASN A 31 19.27 -7.20 18.31
N GLU A 32 20.39 -7.66 18.88
CA GLU A 32 20.56 -7.86 20.32
C GLU A 32 20.39 -6.59 21.17
N ASN A 33 20.60 -5.41 20.57
CA ASN A 33 20.41 -4.12 21.22
C ASN A 33 18.98 -3.59 21.09
N THR A 34 18.10 -4.25 20.31
CA THR A 34 16.69 -3.86 20.19
C THR A 34 16.01 -3.95 21.57
N PRO A 35 15.38 -2.86 22.06
CA PRO A 35 14.64 -2.88 23.31
C PRO A 35 13.54 -3.94 23.33
N ALA A 36 13.30 -4.57 24.47
CA ALA A 36 12.24 -5.58 24.58
C ALA A 36 10.85 -5.02 24.25
N SER A 37 10.60 -3.75 24.53
CA SER A 37 9.37 -3.04 24.12
C SER A 37 9.22 -2.96 22.60
N ASP A 38 10.31 -2.81 21.88
CA ASP A 38 10.29 -2.74 20.42
C ASP A 38 10.19 -4.12 19.79
N ILE A 39 10.78 -5.15 20.40
CA ILE A 39 10.51 -6.56 20.03
C ILE A 39 9.00 -6.84 20.11
N ALA A 40 8.31 -6.41 21.17
CA ALA A 40 6.87 -6.58 21.28
C ALA A 40 6.09 -5.84 20.18
N LYS A 41 6.52 -4.63 19.78
CA LYS A 41 5.92 -3.91 18.65
C LYS A 41 6.17 -4.61 17.31
N TYR A 42 7.37 -5.13 17.06
CA TYR A 42 7.65 -5.94 15.87
C TYR A 42 6.78 -7.20 15.82
N MET A 43 6.58 -7.86 16.97
CA MET A 43 5.65 -8.99 17.08
C MET A 43 4.21 -8.56 16.77
N GLN A 44 3.73 -7.42 17.29
CA GLN A 44 2.41 -6.89 16.92
C GLN A 44 2.32 -6.62 15.42
N TRP A 45 3.31 -5.91 14.86
CA TRP A 45 3.35 -5.60 13.43
C TRP A 45 3.36 -6.87 12.58
N SER A 46 3.96 -7.96 13.05
CA SER A 46 3.99 -9.20 12.28
C SER A 46 2.63 -9.87 12.09
N GLY A 47 1.69 -9.67 13.02
CA GLY A 47 0.41 -10.40 13.03
C GLY A 47 -0.83 -9.54 12.84
N THR A 48 -0.73 -8.22 12.97
CA THR A 48 -1.88 -7.32 12.88
C THR A 48 -1.46 -5.89 12.55
N LEU A 49 -2.41 -4.97 12.59
CA LEU A 49 -2.18 -3.53 12.50
C LEU A 49 -1.29 -3.06 13.65
N LEU A 50 -0.11 -2.55 13.29
CA LEU A 50 0.75 -1.84 14.24
C LEU A 50 0.22 -0.42 14.45
N ASP A 51 0.11 0.35 13.35
CA ASP A 51 -0.42 1.70 13.36
C ASP A 51 -0.84 2.18 11.96
N LEU A 52 -1.56 3.30 11.99
CA LEU A 52 -1.81 4.17 10.85
C LEU A 52 -1.22 5.55 11.17
N SER A 53 -0.58 6.16 10.18
CA SER A 53 0.02 7.50 10.32
C SER A 53 -0.34 8.37 9.12
N LEU A 54 -0.47 9.67 9.32
CA LEU A 54 -0.54 10.64 8.23
C LEU A 54 0.79 10.64 7.48
N ALA A 55 0.75 10.38 6.17
CA ALA A 55 1.90 10.53 5.29
C ALA A 55 1.94 11.95 4.71
N THR A 56 3.11 12.57 4.79
CA THR A 56 3.34 13.93 4.29
C THR A 56 4.62 14.03 3.47
N LEU A 57 4.72 15.05 2.62
CA LEU A 57 5.98 15.52 2.05
C LEU A 57 6.40 16.80 2.76
N ARG A 58 7.66 16.88 3.20
CA ARG A 58 8.24 18.13 3.69
C ARG A 58 8.56 19.04 2.50
N ILE A 59 8.10 20.28 2.53
CA ILE A 59 8.25 21.22 1.40
C ILE A 59 9.72 21.57 1.12
N GLU A 60 10.56 21.56 2.16
CA GLU A 60 11.97 21.95 2.08
C GLU A 60 12.80 21.06 1.15
N ASP A 61 12.56 19.74 1.17
CA ASP A 61 13.39 18.75 0.49
C ASP A 61 12.61 17.60 -0.18
N GLY A 62 11.28 17.57 -0.01
CA GLY A 62 10.42 16.51 -0.53
C GLY A 62 10.53 15.20 0.23
N GLU A 63 11.11 15.18 1.44
CA GLU A 63 11.17 13.95 2.23
C GLU A 63 9.79 13.52 2.73
N GLN A 64 9.54 12.21 2.71
CA GLN A 64 8.35 11.64 3.30
C GLN A 64 8.47 11.63 4.83
N VAL A 65 7.54 12.29 5.51
CA VAL A 65 7.48 12.35 6.97
C VAL A 65 6.12 11.87 7.45
N PHE A 66 6.11 11.06 8.51
CA PHE A 66 4.92 10.43 9.05
C PHE A 66 4.58 11.00 10.43
N PHE A 67 3.30 11.29 10.64
CA PHE A 67 2.79 11.79 11.92
C PHE A 67 1.62 10.95 12.39
N THR A 68 1.57 10.65 13.69
CA THR A 68 0.32 10.22 14.31
C THR A 68 -0.70 11.37 14.26
N ALA A 69 -1.98 11.03 14.37
CA ALA A 69 -3.04 12.04 14.45
C ALA A 69 -2.83 13.01 15.63
N SER A 70 -2.33 12.50 16.76
CA SER A 70 -2.04 13.32 17.94
C SER A 70 -0.89 14.31 17.70
N GLU A 71 0.23 13.83 17.15
CA GLU A 71 1.38 14.68 16.82
C GLU A 71 0.97 15.78 15.85
N TRP A 72 0.32 15.42 14.73
CA TRP A 72 -0.15 16.39 13.74
C TRP A 72 -1.07 17.44 14.35
N ASN A 73 -2.04 17.01 15.16
CA ASN A 73 -3.02 17.93 15.77
C ASN A 73 -2.43 18.77 16.92
N SER A 74 -1.31 18.37 17.51
CA SER A 74 -0.59 19.15 18.52
C SER A 74 0.33 20.21 17.91
N MET A 75 0.75 20.05 16.65
CA MET A 75 1.63 21.00 15.97
C MET A 75 0.93 22.33 15.71
N SER A 76 1.68 23.43 15.81
CA SER A 76 1.22 24.76 15.40
C SER A 76 0.96 24.84 13.90
N ALA A 77 0.10 25.77 13.47
CA ALA A 77 -0.18 25.99 12.05
C ALA A 77 1.09 26.27 11.23
N ASN A 78 2.04 27.03 11.79
CA ASN A 78 3.32 27.35 11.15
C ASN A 78 4.23 26.12 10.96
N ASN A 79 4.12 25.12 11.85
CA ASN A 79 4.86 23.87 11.67
C ASN A 79 4.15 22.95 10.67
N ARG A 80 2.81 22.90 10.69
CA ARG A 80 2.03 22.13 9.70
C ARG A 80 2.19 22.66 8.28
N SER A 81 2.34 23.97 8.10
CA SER A 81 2.51 24.59 6.77
C SER A 81 3.81 24.22 6.07
N LYS A 82 4.73 23.53 6.75
CA LYS A 82 5.98 22.99 6.15
C LYS A 82 5.77 21.65 5.48
N TYR A 83 4.57 21.07 5.59
CA TYR A 83 4.26 19.72 5.13
C TYR A 83 3.01 19.70 4.27
N ILE A 84 3.04 18.91 3.20
CA ILE A 84 1.89 18.61 2.37
C ILE A 84 1.38 17.21 2.70
N ARG A 85 0.07 17.10 2.95
CA ARG A 85 -0.57 15.81 3.28
C ARG A 85 -0.83 15.03 1.99
N ILE A 86 -0.22 13.85 1.87
CA ILE A 86 -0.28 13.04 0.63
C ILE A 86 -1.13 11.77 0.76
N GLY A 87 -1.28 11.23 1.97
CA GLY A 87 -1.96 9.96 2.17
C GLY A 87 -1.88 9.44 3.60
N ILE A 88 -2.14 8.15 3.76
CA ILE A 88 -2.02 7.43 5.03
C ILE A 88 -0.99 6.32 4.89
N ARG A 89 0.00 6.27 5.78
CA ARG A 89 0.89 5.12 5.91
C ARG A 89 0.20 4.05 6.73
N LEU A 90 0.18 2.84 6.21
CA LEU A 90 -0.27 1.64 6.91
C LEU A 90 0.95 0.80 7.29
N ARG A 91 0.99 0.31 8.54
CA ARG A 91 1.92 -0.74 8.99
C ARG A 91 1.11 -1.91 9.55
N ALA A 92 1.04 -3.01 8.81
CA ALA A 92 0.34 -4.21 9.26
C ALA A 92 0.92 -5.47 8.65
N GLU A 93 0.88 -6.58 9.39
CA GLU A 93 1.21 -7.93 8.91
C GLU A 93 2.55 -8.02 8.16
N CYS A 94 3.62 -7.47 8.74
CA CYS A 94 4.97 -7.37 8.14
C CYS A 94 5.07 -6.47 6.89
N HIS A 95 4.06 -5.69 6.57
CA HIS A 95 4.06 -4.81 5.41
C HIS A 95 3.89 -3.33 5.80
N GLN A 96 4.39 -2.46 4.92
CA GLN A 96 4.20 -1.02 5.00
C GLN A 96 4.14 -0.39 3.62
N PHE A 97 3.19 0.53 3.45
CA PHE A 97 3.04 1.35 2.24
C PHE A 97 2.22 2.60 2.55
N ILE A 98 2.22 3.55 1.62
CA ILE A 98 1.40 4.75 1.67
C ILE A 98 0.18 4.54 0.79
N ILE A 99 -1.01 4.71 1.35
CA ILE A 99 -2.29 4.76 0.65
C ILE A 99 -2.55 6.20 0.24
N ALA A 100 -2.86 6.43 -1.04
CA ALA A 100 -3.18 7.76 -1.55
C ALA A 100 -4.38 8.38 -0.81
N LYS A 101 -4.34 9.71 -0.62
CA LYS A 101 -5.42 10.42 0.10
C LYS A 101 -6.79 10.32 -0.60
N SER A 102 -6.87 10.09 -1.91
CA SER A 102 -8.13 10.01 -2.66
C SER A 102 -8.08 8.92 -3.75
N ASP A 103 -9.26 8.46 -4.18
CA ASP A 103 -9.38 7.63 -5.38
C ASP A 103 -8.90 8.43 -6.60
N CYS A 104 -8.47 7.71 -7.64
CA CYS A 104 -8.23 8.31 -8.95
C CYS A 104 -9.53 8.85 -9.56
N VAL A 105 -9.41 10.00 -10.22
CA VAL A 105 -10.49 10.64 -10.97
C VAL A 105 -9.88 11.14 -12.28
N ASP A 106 -10.53 10.85 -13.41
CA ASP A 106 -10.07 11.38 -14.70
C ASP A 106 -10.48 12.85 -14.89
N ALA A 107 -10.00 13.47 -15.98
CA ALA A 107 -10.31 14.86 -16.30
C ALA A 107 -11.82 15.12 -16.53
N GLY A 108 -12.60 14.08 -16.84
CA GLY A 108 -14.06 14.14 -17.00
C GLY A 108 -14.84 13.90 -15.70
N GLY A 109 -14.16 13.63 -14.59
CA GLY A 109 -14.79 13.31 -13.31
C GLY A 109 -15.17 11.84 -13.13
N ASN A 110 -14.83 10.95 -14.07
CA ASN A 110 -15.07 9.51 -13.91
C ASN A 110 -14.13 8.94 -12.87
N LYS A 111 -14.65 7.99 -12.08
CA LYS A 111 -13.93 7.40 -10.94
C LYS A 111 -13.61 5.93 -11.12
N THR A 112 -13.98 5.36 -12.27
CA THR A 112 -13.78 3.95 -12.58
C THR A 112 -12.99 3.81 -13.88
N PHE A 113 -12.10 2.82 -13.91
CA PHE A 113 -11.13 2.63 -14.98
C PHE A 113 -11.14 1.18 -15.43
N LYS A 114 -11.03 0.96 -16.74
CA LYS A 114 -10.76 -0.37 -17.28
C LYS A 114 -9.35 -0.79 -16.93
N TRP A 115 -9.13 -2.09 -16.77
CA TRP A 115 -7.80 -2.62 -16.49
C TRP A 115 -6.90 -2.54 -17.73
N GLY A 116 -7.43 -2.84 -18.92
CA GLY A 116 -6.71 -2.80 -20.22
C GLY A 116 -6.22 -4.17 -20.70
N GLY A 117 -5.56 -4.24 -21.86
CA GLY A 117 -4.86 -5.47 -22.32
C GLY A 117 -5.70 -6.75 -22.44
N TYR A 118 -7.00 -6.65 -22.75
CA TYR A 118 -7.85 -7.85 -22.85
C TYR A 118 -7.43 -8.79 -23.98
N GLY A 119 -7.28 -10.07 -23.65
CA GLY A 119 -6.80 -11.11 -24.56
C GLY A 119 -5.27 -11.16 -24.68
N THR A 120 -4.54 -10.44 -23.81
CA THR A 120 -3.07 -10.41 -23.79
C THR A 120 -2.56 -10.94 -22.45
N ASP A 121 -1.77 -12.02 -22.52
CA ASP A 121 -1.08 -12.59 -21.37
C ASP A 121 0.25 -11.85 -21.12
N LEU A 122 0.43 -11.27 -19.93
CA LEU A 122 1.58 -10.42 -19.64
C LEU A 122 2.74 -11.29 -19.13
N ARG A 123 3.70 -11.62 -20.01
CA ARG A 123 4.84 -12.53 -19.69
C ARG A 123 5.67 -12.15 -18.46
N GLY A 124 5.66 -10.88 -18.05
CA GLY A 124 6.35 -10.39 -16.85
C GLY A 124 5.53 -10.48 -15.56
N LEU A 125 4.27 -10.90 -15.63
CA LEU A 125 3.39 -11.10 -14.49
C LEU A 125 3.10 -12.59 -14.30
N LYS A 126 3.03 -13.00 -13.03
CA LYS A 126 2.55 -14.33 -12.69
C LYS A 126 1.02 -14.33 -12.78
N ASN A 127 0.49 -15.30 -13.52
CA ASN A 127 -0.95 -15.60 -13.52
C ASN A 127 -1.36 -16.30 -12.23
N TYR A 128 -2.37 -15.75 -11.56
CA TYR A 128 -3.02 -16.36 -10.41
C TYR A 128 -4.38 -16.95 -10.78
N GLY A 129 -4.42 -17.67 -11.91
CA GLY A 129 -5.58 -18.40 -12.40
C GLY A 129 -5.86 -19.68 -11.59
N SER A 130 -6.88 -20.44 -12.00
CA SER A 130 -7.25 -21.72 -11.36
C SER A 130 -6.04 -22.63 -11.09
N GLY A 131 -5.92 -23.11 -9.86
CA GLY A 131 -4.84 -24.01 -9.42
C GLY A 131 -3.55 -23.31 -8.94
N ASN A 132 -3.41 -21.99 -9.11
CA ASN A 132 -2.25 -21.25 -8.62
C ASN A 132 -2.37 -20.92 -7.12
N GLN A 133 -1.20 -20.83 -6.46
CA GLN A 133 -1.08 -20.53 -5.03
C GLN A 133 -0.34 -19.21 -4.79
N GLY A 134 -0.53 -18.65 -3.60
CA GLY A 134 0.14 -17.42 -3.14
C GLY A 134 -0.50 -16.13 -3.63
N LEU A 135 -1.78 -16.16 -4.03
CA LEU A 135 -2.53 -14.97 -4.47
C LEU A 135 -2.61 -13.90 -3.37
N TYR A 136 -2.82 -14.34 -2.13
CA TYR A 136 -2.96 -13.50 -0.95
C TYR A 136 -1.62 -12.92 -0.45
N ASP A 137 -0.50 -13.45 -0.93
CA ASP A 137 0.86 -13.07 -0.53
C ASP A 137 1.51 -12.15 -1.60
N THR A 138 0.70 -11.41 -2.36
CA THR A 138 1.16 -10.53 -3.44
C THR A 138 1.35 -9.08 -2.95
N PHE A 139 2.60 -8.61 -2.96
CA PHE A 139 2.98 -7.27 -2.48
C PHE A 139 3.89 -6.51 -3.46
N ASP A 140 3.81 -6.89 -4.74
CA ASP A 140 4.66 -6.37 -5.82
C ASP A 140 3.92 -5.31 -6.66
N GLY A 141 3.05 -4.49 -6.04
CA GLY A 141 2.17 -3.56 -6.77
C GLY A 141 2.94 -2.59 -7.66
N LYS A 142 4.11 -2.14 -7.20
CA LYS A 142 5.00 -1.27 -7.98
C LYS A 142 5.56 -1.99 -9.20
N GLU A 143 6.19 -3.14 -9.01
CA GLU A 143 6.82 -3.94 -10.05
C GLU A 143 5.78 -4.40 -11.08
N ASN A 144 4.62 -4.84 -10.62
CA ASN A 144 3.50 -5.20 -11.47
C ASN A 144 3.04 -4.00 -12.31
N THR A 145 2.87 -2.83 -11.69
CA THR A 145 2.46 -1.61 -12.40
C THR A 145 3.48 -1.21 -13.47
N ASP A 146 4.78 -1.30 -13.16
CA ASP A 146 5.86 -1.03 -14.13
C ASP A 146 5.73 -1.94 -15.36
N VAL A 147 5.59 -3.26 -15.15
CA VAL A 147 5.42 -4.24 -16.23
C VAL A 147 4.14 -4.02 -17.05
N ILE A 148 3.02 -3.72 -16.38
CA ILE A 148 1.72 -3.49 -17.03
C ILE A 148 1.80 -2.29 -17.97
N ILE A 149 2.32 -1.16 -17.48
CA ILE A 149 2.42 0.06 -18.27
C ILE A 149 3.40 -0.14 -19.42
N GLU A 150 4.58 -0.71 -19.16
CA GLU A 150 5.58 -0.96 -20.21
C GLU A 150 5.03 -1.84 -21.33
N THR A 151 4.31 -2.91 -20.98
CA THR A 151 3.82 -3.87 -21.97
C THR A 151 2.62 -3.37 -22.77
N LEU A 152 1.75 -2.57 -22.15
CA LEU A 152 0.48 -2.16 -22.76
C LEU A 152 0.47 -0.74 -23.32
N ALA A 153 1.49 0.08 -23.05
CA ALA A 153 1.56 1.47 -23.52
C ALA A 153 1.26 1.60 -25.03
N GLY A 154 0.17 2.30 -25.36
CA GLY A 154 -0.27 2.54 -26.74
C GLY A 154 -0.82 1.30 -27.47
N VAL A 155 -0.84 0.12 -26.84
CA VAL A 155 -1.39 -1.11 -27.41
C VAL A 155 -2.91 -1.07 -27.32
N LYS A 156 -3.59 -1.31 -28.44
CA LYS A 156 -5.06 -1.43 -28.49
C LYS A 156 -5.46 -2.89 -28.38
N ASP A 157 -6.24 -3.22 -27.35
CA ASP A 157 -6.74 -4.57 -27.13
C ASP A 157 -7.85 -4.96 -28.12
N THR A 158 -8.26 -6.23 -28.09
CA THR A 158 -9.27 -6.80 -29.00
C THR A 158 -10.68 -6.22 -28.81
N GLN A 159 -10.92 -5.44 -27.75
CA GLN A 159 -12.18 -4.76 -27.45
C GLN A 159 -12.06 -3.24 -27.62
N GLY A 160 -10.91 -2.76 -28.06
CA GLY A 160 -10.65 -1.36 -28.39
C GLY A 160 -10.14 -0.47 -27.25
N THR A 161 -9.86 -1.03 -26.07
CA THR A 161 -9.20 -0.28 -24.99
C THR A 161 -7.73 -0.10 -25.33
N VAL A 162 -7.23 1.13 -25.25
CA VAL A 162 -5.81 1.45 -25.47
C VAL A 162 -5.11 1.53 -24.12
N GLY A 163 -3.92 0.93 -24.00
CA GLY A 163 -3.13 1.03 -22.79
C GLY A 163 -3.65 0.18 -21.63
N ALA A 164 -3.26 0.63 -20.44
CA ALA A 164 -3.70 0.07 -19.17
C ALA A 164 -4.30 1.17 -18.28
N PRO A 165 -5.55 1.63 -18.54
CA PRO A 165 -6.07 2.85 -17.92
C PRO A 165 -6.02 2.85 -16.39
N ALA A 166 -6.26 1.71 -15.74
CA ALA A 166 -6.18 1.58 -14.28
C ALA A 166 -4.75 1.74 -13.73
N ALA A 167 -3.75 1.18 -14.40
CA ALA A 167 -2.35 1.28 -14.00
C ALA A 167 -1.78 2.66 -14.33
N GLU A 168 -2.11 3.19 -15.51
CA GLU A 168 -1.69 4.51 -15.98
C GLU A 168 -2.23 5.62 -15.07
N VAL A 169 -3.52 5.58 -14.71
CA VAL A 169 -4.08 6.59 -13.80
C VAL A 169 -3.48 6.48 -12.40
N ALA A 170 -3.16 5.27 -11.94
CA ALA A 170 -2.48 5.10 -10.66
C ALA A 170 -1.09 5.73 -10.69
N ARG A 171 -0.31 5.50 -11.76
CA ARG A 171 1.04 6.06 -11.92
C ARG A 171 1.03 7.58 -12.16
N ALA A 172 0.00 8.09 -12.81
CA ALA A 172 -0.18 9.52 -13.06
C ALA A 172 -0.75 10.28 -11.86
N TYR A 173 -1.19 9.59 -10.80
CA TYR A 173 -1.73 10.23 -9.62
C TYR A 173 -0.72 11.20 -9.00
N LYS A 174 -1.21 12.37 -8.59
CA LYS A 174 -0.45 13.39 -7.89
C LYS A 174 -1.23 13.82 -6.66
N ALA A 175 -0.65 13.64 -5.49
CA ALA A 175 -1.23 14.12 -4.25
C ALA A 175 -1.05 15.63 -4.07
N CYS A 176 -0.03 16.21 -4.71
CA CYS A 176 0.24 17.65 -4.75
C CYS A 176 0.94 18.05 -6.03
N THR A 177 0.92 19.34 -6.35
CA THR A 177 1.57 19.91 -7.54
C THR A 177 2.36 21.16 -7.18
N LEU A 178 3.41 21.45 -7.95
CA LEU A 178 4.20 22.67 -7.73
C LEU A 178 3.34 23.94 -7.78
N GLU A 179 2.38 24.00 -8.72
CA GLU A 179 1.50 25.16 -8.91
C GLU A 179 0.58 25.40 -7.72
N SER A 180 -0.03 24.35 -7.17
CA SER A 180 -1.04 24.47 -6.11
C SER A 180 -0.44 24.46 -4.70
N ASP A 181 0.64 23.69 -4.50
CA ASP A 181 1.12 23.32 -3.17
C ASP A 181 2.57 23.76 -2.91
N GLY A 182 3.27 24.31 -3.92
CA GLY A 182 4.66 24.76 -3.80
C GLY A 182 5.70 23.64 -3.83
N ILE A 183 5.29 22.38 -4.05
CA ILE A 183 6.17 21.23 -4.25
C ILE A 183 5.52 20.22 -5.20
N GLU A 184 6.32 19.62 -6.06
CA GLU A 184 5.88 18.55 -6.94
C GLU A 184 5.84 17.21 -6.19
N ASP A 185 4.78 16.43 -6.38
CA ASP A 185 4.71 15.08 -5.79
C ASP A 185 5.72 14.14 -6.47
N THR A 186 6.75 13.77 -5.71
CA THR A 186 7.82 12.85 -6.10
C THR A 186 7.48 11.39 -5.80
N THR A 187 6.33 11.12 -5.19
CA THR A 187 5.91 9.79 -4.81
C THR A 187 5.62 8.94 -6.05
N VAL A 188 6.14 7.71 -6.07
CA VAL A 188 5.84 6.74 -7.12
C VAL A 188 4.57 5.98 -6.74
N TRP A 189 3.45 6.41 -7.30
CA TRP A 189 2.14 5.81 -7.11
C TRP A 189 1.90 4.62 -8.04
N ASN A 190 1.23 3.59 -7.54
CA ASN A 190 1.09 2.30 -8.20
C ASN A 190 -0.32 1.75 -8.04
N LEU A 191 -0.72 0.91 -8.99
CA LEU A 191 -1.90 0.07 -8.80
C LEU A 191 -1.54 -1.02 -7.77
N PRO A 192 -2.28 -1.16 -6.66
CA PRO A 192 -1.96 -2.14 -5.63
C PRO A 192 -1.96 -3.58 -6.14
N ALA A 193 -1.03 -4.41 -5.69
CA ALA A 193 -1.19 -5.86 -5.79
C ALA A 193 -2.34 -6.34 -4.90
N LEU A 194 -2.81 -7.57 -5.10
CA LEU A 194 -3.98 -8.05 -4.38
C LEU A 194 -3.77 -8.10 -2.86
N GLY A 195 -2.61 -8.58 -2.38
CA GLY A 195 -2.30 -8.64 -0.95
C GLY A 195 -2.33 -7.25 -0.30
N GLU A 196 -1.72 -6.25 -0.96
CA GLU A 196 -1.77 -4.85 -0.52
C GLU A 196 -3.22 -4.33 -0.45
N LEU A 197 -4.00 -4.58 -1.50
CA LEU A 197 -5.40 -4.15 -1.58
C LEU A 197 -6.28 -4.83 -0.51
N MET A 198 -5.93 -6.06 -0.15
CA MET A 198 -6.61 -6.78 0.93
C MET A 198 -6.29 -6.23 2.31
N LEU A 199 -5.05 -5.81 2.58
CA LEU A 199 -4.73 -5.10 3.82
C LEU A 199 -5.53 -3.79 3.91
N MET A 200 -5.66 -3.06 2.79
CA MET A 200 -6.50 -1.86 2.73
C MET A 200 -7.97 -2.16 3.01
N ALA A 201 -8.52 -3.26 2.47
CA ALA A 201 -9.91 -3.66 2.71
C ALA A 201 -10.13 -4.17 4.14
N LYS A 202 -9.18 -4.94 4.70
CA LYS A 202 -9.23 -5.51 6.05
C LYS A 202 -9.26 -4.41 7.12
N TYR A 203 -8.40 -3.40 6.98
CA TYR A 203 -8.29 -2.28 7.92
C TYR A 203 -9.06 -1.03 7.46
N LYS A 204 -10.06 -1.21 6.58
CA LYS A 204 -10.82 -0.11 5.97
C LYS A 204 -11.44 0.82 7.00
N THR A 205 -11.96 0.28 8.10
CA THR A 205 -12.64 1.06 9.15
C THR A 205 -11.66 2.05 9.76
N GLU A 206 -10.54 1.56 10.26
CA GLU A 206 -9.48 2.34 10.90
C GLU A 206 -8.86 3.35 9.91
N ILE A 207 -8.66 2.93 8.65
CA ILE A 207 -8.17 3.83 7.60
C ILE A 207 -9.18 4.94 7.31
N ASN A 208 -10.47 4.63 7.19
CA ASN A 208 -11.52 5.62 6.93
C ASN A 208 -11.69 6.62 8.08
N GLU A 209 -11.54 6.17 9.33
CA GLU A 209 -11.54 7.05 10.50
C GLU A 209 -10.39 8.07 10.42
N LEU A 210 -9.18 7.61 10.12
CA LEU A 210 -8.02 8.49 9.98
C LEU A 210 -8.13 9.39 8.75
N ILE A 211 -8.60 8.87 7.61
CA ILE A 211 -8.86 9.68 6.41
C ILE A 211 -9.88 10.78 6.70
N THR A 212 -10.96 10.45 7.40
CA THR A 212 -11.99 11.42 7.79
C THR A 212 -11.38 12.54 8.62
N SER A 213 -10.55 12.21 9.60
CA SER A 213 -9.87 13.20 10.45
C SER A 213 -8.86 14.07 9.68
N MET A 214 -8.12 13.48 8.73
CA MET A 214 -7.00 14.14 8.06
C MET A 214 -7.37 14.84 6.75
N PHE A 215 -8.37 14.34 6.04
CA PHE A 215 -8.72 14.76 4.67
C PHE A 215 -10.22 15.05 4.50
N GLY A 216 -11.09 14.59 5.40
CA GLY A 216 -12.54 14.74 5.29
C GLY A 216 -13.26 13.55 4.61
N ASN A 217 -14.58 13.50 4.76
CA ASN A 217 -15.41 12.34 4.39
C ASN A 217 -15.44 12.04 2.89
N GLN A 218 -15.18 13.02 2.03
CA GLN A 218 -15.18 12.83 0.57
C GLN A 218 -14.02 11.95 0.08
N SER A 219 -13.02 11.70 0.93
CA SER A 219 -11.79 10.99 0.59
C SER A 219 -11.78 9.51 1.01
N ILE A 220 -12.79 9.09 1.78
CA ILE A 220 -12.88 7.73 2.34
C ILE A 220 -13.02 6.67 1.24
N PHE A 221 -12.67 5.43 1.58
CA PHE A 221 -13.02 4.29 0.77
C PHE A 221 -14.53 4.09 0.69
N THR A 222 -15.03 3.85 -0.52
CA THR A 222 -16.43 3.45 -0.74
C THR A 222 -16.60 1.94 -0.58
N ASN A 223 -17.82 1.43 -0.80
CA ASN A 223 -18.11 0.00 -0.80
C ASN A 223 -17.96 -0.64 -2.20
N ASP A 224 -17.29 0.06 -3.12
CA ASP A 224 -17.12 -0.39 -4.51
C ASP A 224 -16.06 -1.48 -4.65
N TRP A 225 -15.93 -1.99 -5.88
CA TRP A 225 -14.81 -2.83 -6.31
C TRP A 225 -13.60 -1.97 -6.65
N TYR A 226 -12.42 -2.46 -6.28
CA TYR A 226 -11.13 -1.85 -6.56
C TYR A 226 -10.26 -2.81 -7.36
N TRP A 227 -9.62 -2.31 -8.40
CA TRP A 227 -8.68 -3.09 -9.19
C TRP A 227 -7.38 -3.36 -8.44
N SER A 228 -6.86 -4.58 -8.59
CA SER A 228 -5.46 -4.87 -8.28
C SER A 228 -4.63 -4.93 -9.57
N SER A 229 -3.31 -4.89 -9.43
CA SER A 229 -2.33 -5.15 -10.48
C SER A 229 -2.10 -6.65 -10.72
N THR A 230 -2.77 -7.53 -9.95
CA THR A 230 -2.55 -8.97 -10.00
C THR A 230 -3.39 -9.61 -11.10
N GLU A 231 -2.72 -10.29 -12.02
CA GLU A 231 -3.32 -10.97 -13.17
C GLU A 231 -3.94 -12.32 -12.78
N TYR A 232 -5.11 -12.63 -13.33
CA TYR A 232 -5.71 -13.97 -13.24
C TYR A 232 -5.35 -14.79 -14.48
N ASP A 233 -5.60 -14.21 -15.66
CA ASP A 233 -5.23 -14.73 -16.98
C ASP A 233 -5.19 -13.58 -18.01
N ALA A 234 -4.99 -13.92 -19.29
CA ALA A 234 -4.96 -12.97 -20.40
C ALA A 234 -6.20 -12.06 -20.55
N SER A 235 -7.35 -12.43 -19.97
CA SER A 235 -8.63 -11.72 -20.12
C SER A 235 -9.13 -11.09 -18.81
N SER A 236 -8.60 -11.52 -17.67
CA SER A 236 -9.15 -11.23 -16.35
C SER A 236 -8.06 -10.82 -15.37
N SER A 237 -8.41 -9.91 -14.47
CA SER A 237 -7.54 -9.48 -13.38
C SER A 237 -8.28 -9.55 -12.06
N TRP A 238 -7.54 -9.62 -10.96
CA TRP A 238 -8.14 -9.70 -9.64
C TRP A 238 -8.57 -8.33 -9.11
N SER A 239 -9.62 -8.34 -8.30
CA SER A 239 -10.18 -7.16 -7.66
C SER A 239 -10.70 -7.51 -6.27
N VAL A 240 -10.83 -6.48 -5.43
CA VAL A 240 -11.35 -6.62 -4.06
C VAL A 240 -12.55 -5.70 -3.89
N SER A 241 -13.65 -6.24 -3.35
CA SER A 241 -14.79 -5.45 -2.91
C SER A 241 -14.52 -4.86 -1.54
N PHE A 242 -14.59 -3.54 -1.43
CA PHE A 242 -14.44 -2.85 -0.15
C PHE A 242 -15.73 -2.87 0.68
N SER A 243 -16.80 -3.51 0.19
CA SER A 243 -18.02 -3.74 0.98
C SER A 243 -17.84 -4.83 2.06
N GLY A 244 -16.95 -5.79 1.82
CA GLY A 244 -16.78 -6.94 2.72
C GLY A 244 -15.52 -7.78 2.48
N GLY A 245 -14.56 -7.29 1.69
CA GLY A 245 -13.29 -7.95 1.42
C GLY A 245 -13.38 -9.10 0.41
N SER A 246 -14.49 -9.24 -0.32
CA SER A 246 -14.63 -10.30 -1.34
C SER A 246 -13.61 -10.13 -2.45
N VAL A 247 -12.91 -11.21 -2.79
CA VAL A 247 -11.93 -11.27 -3.87
C VAL A 247 -12.55 -11.94 -5.08
N TYR A 248 -12.47 -11.32 -6.25
CA TYR A 248 -13.02 -11.88 -7.48
C TYR A 248 -12.19 -11.51 -8.71
N ALA A 249 -12.10 -12.45 -9.65
CA ALA A 249 -11.48 -12.24 -10.95
C ALA A 249 -12.53 -11.67 -11.91
N HIS A 250 -12.27 -10.49 -12.45
CA HIS A 250 -13.19 -9.82 -13.38
C HIS A 250 -12.53 -9.60 -14.73
N TYR A 251 -13.35 -9.60 -15.79
CA TYR A 251 -12.89 -9.26 -17.11
C TYR A 251 -12.32 -7.84 -17.12
N ARG A 252 -11.18 -7.67 -17.80
CA ARG A 252 -10.45 -6.39 -17.92
C ARG A 252 -11.23 -5.27 -18.60
N GLN A 253 -12.37 -5.61 -19.23
CA GLN A 253 -13.32 -4.66 -19.81
C GLN A 253 -14.20 -3.94 -18.79
N ASN A 254 -14.35 -4.51 -17.59
CA ASN A 254 -15.11 -3.85 -16.53
C ASN A 254 -14.34 -2.63 -16.00
N ALA A 255 -15.06 -1.64 -15.53
CA ALA A 255 -14.48 -0.44 -14.93
C ALA A 255 -14.69 -0.44 -13.42
N TYR A 256 -13.60 -0.38 -12.65
CA TYR A 256 -13.62 -0.35 -11.19
C TYR A 256 -12.75 0.78 -10.64
N ARG A 257 -12.85 1.03 -9.34
CA ARG A 257 -12.09 2.09 -8.66
C ARG A 257 -10.60 1.76 -8.66
N VAL A 258 -9.81 2.83 -8.58
CA VAL A 258 -8.36 2.75 -8.38
C VAL A 258 -8.02 3.65 -7.20
N ARG A 259 -7.49 3.07 -6.12
CA ARG A 259 -6.82 3.79 -5.05
C ARG A 259 -5.32 3.49 -5.16
N PRO A 260 -4.49 4.45 -5.54
CA PRO A 260 -3.06 4.20 -5.67
C PRO A 260 -2.40 3.96 -4.32
N LEU A 261 -1.28 3.24 -4.34
CA LEU A 261 -0.37 3.15 -3.21
C LEU A 261 1.08 3.41 -3.63
N ALA A 262 1.91 3.77 -2.67
CA ALA A 262 3.35 3.87 -2.84
C ALA A 262 4.06 2.90 -1.91
N ALA A 263 4.96 2.08 -2.47
CA ALA A 263 5.69 1.07 -1.73
C ALA A 263 6.67 1.70 -0.72
N ILE A 264 6.82 1.07 0.44
CA ILE A 264 7.91 1.38 1.38
C ILE A 264 8.64 0.08 1.71
N ASN A 265 9.84 -0.08 1.17
CA ASN A 265 10.56 -1.36 1.19
C ASN A 265 11.34 -1.61 2.50
N THR A 266 11.32 -0.66 3.43
CA THR A 266 12.02 -0.77 4.72
C THR A 266 11.05 -1.08 5.85
N LEU A 267 11.32 -2.17 6.58
CA LEU A 267 10.60 -2.56 7.78
C LEU A 267 11.39 -2.18 9.03
N SER A 268 11.17 -0.97 9.52
CA SER A 268 11.77 -0.44 10.75
C SER A 268 10.75 0.34 11.58
N LEU A 269 10.86 0.27 12.90
CA LEU A 269 10.02 1.03 13.82
C LEU A 269 10.28 2.54 13.77
#